data_AF-A0A8S2F6G9-F1
#
_entry.id   AF-A0A8S2F6G9-F1
#
_cell.length_a   1.000
_cell.length_b   1.000
_cell.length_c   1.000
_cell.angle_alpha   90.00
_cell.angle_beta   90.00
_cell.angle_gamma   90.00
#
_symmetry.space_group_name_H-M   'P 1'
#
loop_
_entity.id
_entity.type
_entity.pdbx_description
1 polymer ?
#
loop_
_entity_poly.entity_id
_entity_poly.type
_entity_poly.pdbx_seq_one_letter_code
_entity_poly.pdbx_strand_id
1 'polypeptide(L)'
;MGETQMNNWLRHFGAGGKNVIIFKNGISAQIGQYEYEMNENAGGQRFNIYVGAKGDWINKGDGGWINWAMTGNYDKRGNYVHFN
;
A
#
# COMPACT_ATOMS: atom_id res chain seq x y z
N MET A 1 10.69 12.22 -8.13
CA MET A 1 9.58 11.51 -8.80
C MET A 1 8.85 10.71 -7.74
N GLY A 2 7.64 11.12 -7.32
CA GLY A 2 7.00 10.56 -6.12
C GLY A 2 5.58 10.01 -6.33
N GLU A 3 4.79 10.58 -7.24
CA GLU A 3 3.33 10.31 -7.27
C GLU A 3 2.89 9.60 -8.57
N THR A 4 3.44 9.99 -9.72
CA THR A 4 3.06 9.43 -11.03
C THR A 4 3.37 7.94 -11.18
N GLN A 5 4.47 7.45 -10.61
CA GLN A 5 4.84 6.02 -10.68
C GLN A 5 3.96 5.15 -9.77
N MET A 6 3.68 5.58 -8.55
CA MET A 6 2.76 4.86 -7.65
C MET A 6 1.35 4.79 -8.24
N ASN A 7 0.88 5.87 -8.88
CA ASN A 7 -0.40 5.88 -9.58
C ASN A 7 -0.45 4.91 -10.77
N ASN A 8 0.65 4.75 -11.51
CA ASN A 8 0.74 3.76 -12.59
C ASN A 8 0.69 2.32 -12.05
N TRP A 9 1.34 2.05 -10.91
CA TRP A 9 1.28 0.74 -10.27
C TRP A 9 -0.09 0.43 -9.66
N LEU A 10 -0.73 1.40 -9.01
CA LEU A 10 -2.11 1.25 -8.54
C LEU A 10 -3.05 0.90 -9.69
N ARG A 11 -2.86 1.52 -10.86
CA ARG A 11 -3.62 1.15 -12.07
C ARG A 11 -3.27 -0.26 -12.56
N HIS A 12 -2.00 -0.62 -12.63
CA HIS A 12 -1.59 -1.93 -13.12
C HIS A 12 -2.10 -3.08 -12.23
N PHE A 13 -1.97 -2.96 -10.91
CA PHE A 13 -2.36 -4.01 -9.96
C PHE A 13 -3.82 -3.92 -9.50
N GLY A 14 -4.39 -2.70 -9.47
CA GLY A 14 -5.75 -2.43 -9.02
C GLY A 14 -6.80 -2.37 -10.14
N ALA A 15 -6.42 -2.35 -11.43
CA ALA A 15 -7.38 -2.37 -12.54
C ALA A 15 -8.20 -3.66 -12.64
N GLY A 16 -7.79 -4.72 -11.94
CA GLY A 16 -8.57 -5.96 -11.80
C GLY A 16 -9.60 -5.95 -10.68
N GLY A 17 -9.89 -4.79 -10.06
CA GLY A 17 -10.85 -4.68 -8.95
C GLY A 17 -10.32 -5.19 -7.60
N LYS A 18 -9.00 -5.41 -7.49
CA LYS A 18 -8.37 -5.89 -6.25
C LYS A 18 -8.01 -4.75 -5.31
N ASN A 19 -8.01 -5.04 -4.03
CA ASN A 19 -7.44 -4.18 -3.00
C ASN A 19 -5.91 -4.19 -3.12
N VAL A 20 -5.30 -3.01 -3.26
CA VAL A 20 -3.85 -2.87 -3.33
C VAL A 20 -3.41 -1.82 -2.32
N ILE A 21 -2.36 -2.13 -1.59
CA ILE A 21 -1.67 -1.20 -0.71
C ILE A 21 -0.18 -1.21 -1.05
N ILE A 22 0.37 -0.01 -1.21
CA ILE A 22 1.77 0.24 -1.52
C ILE A 22 2.32 1.08 -0.40
N PHE A 23 3.49 0.73 0.12
CA PHE A 23 4.15 1.59 1.06
C PHE A 23 5.67 1.49 0.97
N LYS A 24 6.36 2.57 1.36
CA LYS A 24 7.82 2.64 1.33
C LYS A 24 8.44 1.53 2.18
N ASN A 25 9.42 0.79 1.66
CA ASN A 25 10.06 -0.30 2.37
C ASN A 25 10.82 0.20 3.62
N GLY A 26 10.85 -0.62 4.67
CA GLY A 26 11.50 -0.31 5.94
C GLY A 26 10.62 0.42 6.95
N ILE A 27 9.35 0.67 6.60
CA ILE A 27 8.38 1.23 7.52
C ILE A 27 7.71 0.15 8.37
N SER A 28 7.40 0.51 9.62
CA SER A 28 6.74 -0.39 10.55
C SER A 28 5.23 -0.40 10.29
N ALA A 29 4.76 -1.40 9.56
CA ALA A 29 3.34 -1.71 9.41
C ALA A 29 3.01 -3.04 10.12
N GLN A 30 1.88 -3.12 10.82
CA GLN A 30 1.25 -4.43 11.02
C GLN A 30 0.56 -4.79 9.72
N ILE A 31 1.05 -5.86 9.08
CA ILE A 31 0.63 -6.30 7.76
C ILE A 31 -0.65 -7.13 7.92
N GLY A 32 -1.70 -6.74 7.22
CA GLY A 32 -2.93 -7.53 7.10
C GLY A 32 -2.72 -8.76 6.22
N GLN A 33 -3.80 -9.38 5.78
CA GLN A 33 -3.70 -10.51 4.83
C GLN A 33 -3.54 -9.98 3.41
N TYR A 34 -2.82 -10.74 2.57
CA TYR A 34 -2.62 -10.41 1.17
C TYR A 34 -2.48 -11.68 0.33
N GLU A 35 -2.75 -11.56 -0.96
CA GLU A 35 -2.58 -12.67 -1.91
C GLU A 35 -1.16 -12.70 -2.49
N TYR A 36 -0.62 -11.52 -2.81
CA TYR A 36 0.70 -11.39 -3.42
C TYR A 36 1.46 -10.19 -2.83
N GLU A 37 2.77 -10.36 -2.65
CA GLU A 37 3.70 -9.29 -2.29
C GLU A 37 4.75 -9.12 -3.38
N MET A 38 5.05 -7.87 -3.69
CA MET A 38 6.11 -7.47 -4.61
C MET A 38 6.95 -6.35 -3.98
N ASN A 39 8.16 -6.18 -4.49
CA ASN A 39 9.08 -5.14 -4.05
C ASN A 39 9.63 -4.40 -5.26
N GLU A 40 9.53 -3.08 -5.27
CA GLU A 40 9.97 -2.27 -6.41
C GLU A 40 10.85 -1.09 -5.99
N ASN A 41 11.81 -0.74 -6.84
CA ASN A 41 12.66 0.43 -6.64
C ASN A 41 12.20 1.56 -7.58
N ALA A 42 11.80 2.69 -7.02
CA ALA A 42 11.45 3.89 -7.78
C ALA A 42 12.04 5.15 -7.13
N GLY A 43 12.60 6.05 -7.94
CA GLY A 43 13.13 7.32 -7.45
C GLY A 43 14.19 7.20 -6.35
N GLY A 44 14.97 6.11 -6.33
CA GLY A 44 15.97 5.82 -5.29
C GLY A 44 15.40 5.29 -3.98
N GLN A 45 14.10 4.95 -3.93
CA GLN A 45 13.44 4.36 -2.76
C GLN A 45 12.86 2.99 -3.14
N ARG A 46 12.86 2.07 -2.17
CA ARG A 46 12.21 0.76 -2.32
C ARG A 46 10.80 0.84 -1.75
N PHE A 47 9.85 0.15 -2.36
CA PHE A 47 8.44 0.07 -1.96
C PHE A 47 8.01 -1.39 -1.89
N ASN A 48 7.17 -1.72 -0.91
CA ASN A 48 6.44 -2.98 -0.84
C ASN A 48 5.04 -2.77 -1.41
N ILE A 49 4.60 -3.70 -2.24
CA ILE A 49 3.30 -3.68 -2.92
C ILE A 49 2.57 -4.95 -2.53
N TYR A 50 1.41 -4.81 -1.88
CA TYR A 50 0.56 -5.94 -1.49
C TYR A 50 -0.73 -5.90 -2.28
N VAL A 51 -1.04 -6.99 -2.97
CA VAL A 51 -2.20 -7.16 -3.83
C VAL A 51 -3.17 -8.16 -3.19
N GLY A 52 -4.46 -7.88 -3.30
CA GLY A 52 -5.50 -8.64 -2.59
C GLY A 52 -5.46 -8.37 -1.09
N ALA A 53 -5.14 -7.12 -0.70
CA ALA A 53 -5.07 -6.72 0.71
C ALA A 53 -6.43 -6.90 1.40
N LYS A 54 -6.42 -7.46 2.61
CA LYS A 54 -7.60 -7.72 3.44
C LYS A 54 -7.31 -7.46 4.92
N GLY A 55 -8.37 -7.17 5.67
CA GLY A 55 -8.29 -6.95 7.11
C GLY A 55 -7.56 -5.66 7.47
N ASP A 56 -7.05 -5.61 8.70
CA ASP A 56 -6.47 -4.40 9.26
C ASP A 56 -4.98 -4.25 8.94
N TRP A 57 -4.64 -3.06 8.45
CA TRP A 57 -3.29 -2.59 8.21
C TRP A 57 -3.05 -1.38 9.09
N ILE A 58 -1.97 -1.40 9.89
CA ILE A 58 -1.70 -0.38 10.91
C ILE A 58 -0.39 0.32 10.61
N ASN A 59 -0.42 1.63 10.48
CA ASN A 59 0.76 2.48 10.44
C ASN A 59 1.29 2.70 11.87
N LYS A 60 2.49 2.18 12.18
CA LYS A 60 3.10 2.30 13.51
C LYS A 60 4.07 3.48 13.66
N GLY A 61 3.90 4.55 12.89
CA GLY A 61 4.65 5.80 13.06
C GLY A 61 5.73 6.04 12.01
N ASP A 62 5.44 5.70 10.75
CA ASP A 62 6.42 5.74 9.67
C ASP A 62 6.50 7.05 8.88
N GLY A 63 6.14 8.17 9.51
CA GLY A 63 5.98 9.46 8.82
C GLY A 63 4.61 9.64 8.16
N GLY A 64 3.70 8.67 8.32
CA GLY A 64 2.28 8.82 8.07
C GLY A 64 1.88 8.50 6.64
N TRP A 65 0.66 8.93 6.28
CA TRP A 65 -0.02 8.54 5.05
C TRP A 65 0.67 8.97 3.76
N ILE A 66 1.63 9.89 3.82
CA ILE A 66 2.42 10.31 2.67
C ILE A 66 3.30 9.17 2.10
N ASN A 67 3.60 8.16 2.91
CA ASN A 67 4.40 7.01 2.49
C ASN A 67 3.56 5.83 1.99
N TRP A 68 2.24 5.99 1.93
CA TRP A 68 1.27 4.94 1.64
C TRP A 68 0.41 5.35 0.45
N ALA A 69 0.17 4.43 -0.48
CA ALA A 69 -0.84 4.59 -1.51
C ALA A 69 -1.72 3.34 -1.54
N MET A 70 -3.01 3.51 -1.79
CA MET A 70 -3.99 2.44 -1.66
C MET A 70 -5.15 2.63 -2.64
N THR A 71 -5.68 1.52 -3.15
CA THR A 71 -6.86 1.47 -4.01
C THR A 71 -7.69 0.23 -3.68
N GLY A 72 -8.97 0.25 -4.05
CA GLY A 72 -9.94 -0.80 -3.76
C GLY A 72 -10.98 -0.37 -2.72
N ASN A 73 -11.56 -1.33 -2.02
CA ASN A 73 -12.58 -1.10 -1.00
C ASN A 73 -11.96 -1.10 0.40
N TYR A 74 -11.78 0.09 0.96
CA TYR A 74 -11.17 0.23 2.28
C TYR A 74 -11.75 1.39 3.10
N ASP A 75 -11.68 1.22 4.41
CA ASP A 75 -11.98 2.26 5.39
C ASP A 75 -10.71 2.71 6.09
N LYS A 76 -10.47 4.02 6.13
CA LYS A 76 -9.31 4.62 6.79
C LYS A 76 -9.72 5.32 8.08
N ARG A 77 -9.11 4.97 9.21
CA ARG A 77 -9.43 5.53 10.54
C ARG A 77 -8.17 5.76 11.37
N GLY A 78 -7.81 7.02 11.61
CA GLY A 78 -6.63 7.35 12.41
C GLY A 78 -5.33 6.85 11.76
N ASN A 79 -4.76 5.77 12.32
CA ASN A 79 -3.57 5.05 11.82
C ASN A 79 -3.89 3.68 11.21
N TYR A 80 -5.18 3.36 11.05
CA TYR A 80 -5.67 2.07 10.55
C TYR A 80 -6.24 2.20 9.14
N VAL A 81 -6.05 1.16 8.35
CA VAL A 81 -6.77 0.90 7.10
C VAL A 81 -7.35 -0.49 7.18
N HIS A 82 -8.67 -0.61 7.02
CA HIS A 82 -9.35 -1.89 6.91
C HIS A 82 -9.72 -2.13 5.45
N PHE A 83 -9.25 -3.23 4.87
CA PHE A 83 -9.66 -3.67 3.54
C PHE A 83 -10.74 -4.75 3.64
N ASN A 84 -11.87 -4.53 2.94
CA ASN A 84 -13.00 -5.47 2.85
C ASN A 84 -12.72 -6.63 1.90
#